data_AF-A0A7Y2CX87-F1
#
_entry.id   AF-A0A7Y2CX87-F1
#
_cell.length_a   1.000
_cell.length_b   1.000
_cell.length_c   1.000
_cell.angle_alpha   90.00
_cell.angle_beta   90.00
_cell.angle_gamma   90.00
#
_symmetry.space_group_name_H-M   'P 1'
#
loop_
_entity.id
_entity.type
_entity.pdbx_description
1 polymer ?
#
loop_
_entity_poly.entity_id
_entity_poly.type
_entity_poly.pdbx_seq_one_letter_code
_entity_poly.pdbx_strand_id
1 'polypeptide(L)'
;MTRKLVLCDCMGSQSPDAKVISSASGMTCSRIYTSLCLDQIDDAAREMAEDEVIIACQQERPRFEALAAELGIPEPGFVDLRDRAGWGEGPAAPKMAALAAEAVLPLEMGRALDVVSEGTCLILGGSAAVEAAAQLCDTLAVTVLLDDAALVPEDRRFDCVLGQLRQASGALGAFEVKIDALQQLVPGGRGGFDFTAPQDGALSECDIILDLTGGTPLFPAPEKREGYLRADPSHAPSVARAVFEAAHLVGTFEKPLHIRLETSLCAHSRAEQPACSNCLNVCPTGAITSAGEHVAVDPMICAGCGSCSAVCPSGAISYDAPP
;
A
#
# COMPACT_ATOMS: atom_id res chain seq x y z
N MET A 1 -5.09 29.35 14.32
CA MET A 1 -5.36 30.71 13.84
C MET A 1 -6.52 30.62 12.86
N THR A 2 -7.06 31.73 12.36
CA THR A 2 -8.20 31.67 11.42
C THR A 2 -7.65 31.56 10.00
N ARG A 3 -7.93 30.45 9.31
CA ARG A 3 -7.48 30.22 7.93
C ARG A 3 -8.16 31.16 6.94
N LYS A 4 -7.46 31.53 5.87
CA LYS A 4 -7.99 32.40 4.81
C LYS A 4 -8.46 31.59 3.62
N LEU A 5 -9.66 31.92 3.10
CA LEU A 5 -10.22 31.32 1.90
C LEU A 5 -10.21 32.34 0.75
N VAL A 6 -9.48 32.04 -0.32
CA VAL A 6 -9.40 32.89 -1.51
C VAL A 6 -10.50 32.50 -2.49
N LEU A 7 -11.44 33.41 -2.73
CA LEU A 7 -12.64 33.16 -3.53
C LEU A 7 -12.50 33.66 -4.96
N CYS A 8 -13.03 32.89 -5.93
CA CYS A 8 -13.09 33.28 -7.34
C CYS A 8 -14.48 32.94 -7.92
N ASP A 9 -15.07 33.84 -8.71
CA ASP A 9 -16.34 33.63 -9.40
C ASP A 9 -16.20 32.85 -10.73
N CYS A 10 -14.96 32.49 -11.10
CA CYS A 10 -14.63 31.78 -12.33
C CYS A 10 -15.26 32.45 -13.56
N MET A 11 -14.89 33.71 -13.80
CA MET A 11 -15.36 34.56 -14.90
C MET A 11 -16.88 34.80 -14.86
N GLY A 12 -17.43 34.90 -13.65
CA GLY A 12 -18.87 35.07 -13.41
C GLY A 12 -19.71 33.80 -13.62
N SER A 13 -19.09 32.63 -13.79
CA SER A 13 -19.82 31.37 -13.96
C SER A 13 -20.43 30.82 -12.68
N GLN A 14 -20.05 31.37 -11.52
CA GLN A 14 -20.67 31.09 -10.22
C GLN A 14 -20.80 32.39 -9.41
N SER A 15 -21.57 32.36 -8.33
CA SER A 15 -21.78 33.53 -7.45
C SER A 15 -21.50 33.17 -5.99
N PRO A 16 -20.22 33.08 -5.57
CA PRO A 16 -19.87 32.83 -4.17
C PRO A 16 -20.38 33.97 -3.26
N ASP A 17 -20.92 33.63 -2.09
CA ASP A 17 -21.28 34.63 -1.08
C ASP A 17 -20.23 34.62 0.04
N ALA A 18 -19.28 35.55 -0.03
CA ALA A 18 -18.18 35.63 0.92
C ALA A 18 -18.65 35.80 2.37
N LYS A 19 -19.77 36.47 2.62
CA LYS A 19 -20.29 36.70 3.98
C LYS A 19 -20.88 35.43 4.55
N VAL A 20 -21.72 34.73 3.77
CA VAL A 20 -22.31 33.45 4.18
C VAL A 20 -21.22 32.41 4.39
N ILE A 21 -20.27 32.29 3.46
CA ILE A 21 -19.17 31.33 3.56
C ILE A 21 -18.31 31.64 4.79
N SER A 22 -17.91 32.89 5.01
CA SER A 22 -17.05 33.26 6.14
C SER A 22 -17.73 32.98 7.49
N SER A 23 -19.00 33.40 7.64
CA SER A 23 -19.75 33.21 8.89
C SER A 23 -20.01 31.74 9.25
N ALA A 24 -20.25 30.88 8.26
CA ALA A 24 -20.58 29.48 8.49
C ALA A 24 -19.36 28.55 8.51
N SER A 25 -18.29 28.85 7.77
CA SER A 25 -17.05 28.04 7.77
C SER A 25 -16.09 28.39 8.91
N GLY A 26 -16.23 29.59 9.49
CA GLY A 26 -15.28 30.12 10.46
C GLY A 26 -13.97 30.63 9.83
N MET A 27 -13.86 30.64 8.51
CA MET A 27 -12.70 31.16 7.78
C MET A 27 -12.87 32.64 7.43
N THR A 28 -11.76 33.36 7.22
CA THR A 28 -11.79 34.70 6.63
C THR A 28 -11.76 34.60 5.11
N CYS A 29 -12.78 35.13 4.43
CA CYS A 29 -12.81 35.14 2.97
C CYS A 29 -12.09 36.36 2.40
N SER A 30 -11.37 36.18 1.30
CA SER A 30 -10.86 37.29 0.48
C SER A 30 -12.02 38.06 -0.18
N ARG A 31 -11.68 39.13 -0.91
CA ARG A 31 -12.58 39.62 -1.97
C ARG A 31 -12.81 38.52 -3.01
N ILE A 32 -13.92 38.60 -3.73
CA ILE A 32 -14.20 37.65 -4.82
C ILE A 32 -13.44 38.12 -6.06
N TYR A 33 -12.52 37.27 -6.52
CA TYR A 33 -11.79 37.45 -7.77
C TYR A 33 -12.61 36.93 -8.95
N THR A 34 -12.23 37.31 -10.17
CA THR A 34 -12.94 36.90 -11.39
C THR A 34 -12.13 35.95 -12.24
N SER A 35 -10.82 36.11 -12.28
CA SER A 35 -9.90 35.38 -13.16
C SER A 35 -8.60 35.05 -12.40
N LEU A 36 -8.73 34.52 -11.17
CA LEU A 36 -7.61 34.35 -10.23
C LEU A 36 -6.45 33.52 -10.79
N CYS A 37 -6.76 32.46 -11.54
CA CYS A 37 -5.77 31.56 -12.15
C CYS A 37 -5.13 32.11 -13.43
N LEU A 38 -5.69 33.18 -14.01
CA LEU A 38 -5.28 33.75 -15.29
C LEU A 38 -4.90 35.22 -15.10
N ASP A 39 -5.82 36.15 -15.41
CA ASP A 39 -5.52 37.59 -15.50
C ASP A 39 -5.19 38.23 -14.14
N GLN A 40 -5.48 37.53 -13.04
CA GLN A 40 -5.30 38.00 -11.67
C GLN A 40 -4.28 37.12 -10.89
N ILE A 41 -3.35 36.48 -11.59
CA ILE A 41 -2.35 35.61 -10.94
C ILE A 41 -1.43 36.36 -9.97
N ASP A 42 -1.16 37.65 -10.21
CA ASP A 42 -0.41 38.51 -9.29
C ASP A 42 -1.19 38.84 -8.01
N ASP A 43 -2.53 38.81 -8.06
CA ASP A 43 -3.35 38.85 -6.84
C ASP A 43 -3.24 37.52 -6.09
N ALA A 44 -3.28 36.38 -6.81
CA ALA A 44 -3.10 35.06 -6.19
C ALA A 44 -1.75 34.95 -5.46
N ALA A 45 -0.66 35.42 -6.09
CA ALA A 45 0.67 35.47 -5.48
C ALA A 45 0.67 36.27 -4.16
N ARG A 46 -0.05 37.41 -4.11
CA ARG A 46 -0.16 38.23 -2.90
C ARG A 46 -0.99 37.56 -1.81
N GLU A 47 -2.10 36.93 -2.19
CA GLU A 47 -2.95 36.20 -1.25
C GLU A 47 -2.21 34.99 -0.65
N MET A 48 -1.47 34.23 -1.48
CA MET A 48 -0.70 33.04 -1.08
C MET A 48 0.53 33.36 -0.21
N ALA A 49 0.98 34.62 -0.18
CA ALA A 49 2.08 35.04 0.69
C ALA A 49 1.68 35.11 2.18
N GLU A 50 0.39 35.02 2.50
CA GLU A 50 -0.11 34.88 3.88
C GLU A 50 -0.04 33.42 4.35
N ASP A 51 0.02 33.22 5.67
CA ASP A 51 0.00 31.88 6.27
C ASP A 51 -1.41 31.26 6.24
N GLU A 52 -1.50 29.92 6.15
CA GLU A 52 -2.74 29.14 6.23
C GLU A 52 -3.82 29.53 5.17
N VAL A 53 -3.39 29.72 3.92
CA VAL A 53 -4.25 30.07 2.79
C VAL A 53 -4.84 28.82 2.13
N ILE A 54 -6.14 28.90 1.79
CA ILE A 54 -6.85 27.91 1.00
C ILE A 54 -7.41 28.59 -0.25
N ILE A 55 -7.15 28.03 -1.42
CA ILE A 55 -7.69 28.51 -2.70
C ILE A 55 -8.97 27.75 -3.04
N ALA A 56 -10.06 28.49 -3.28
CA ALA A 56 -11.37 27.92 -3.62
C ALA A 56 -11.49 27.49 -5.10
N CYS A 57 -10.43 26.89 -5.64
CA CYS A 57 -10.39 26.33 -6.99
C CYS A 57 -9.49 25.09 -7.01
N GLN A 58 -10.10 23.91 -7.13
CA GLN A 58 -9.36 22.65 -7.24
C GLN A 58 -8.87 22.40 -8.68
N GLN A 59 -9.59 22.91 -9.67
CA GLN A 59 -9.37 22.60 -11.08
C GLN A 59 -8.04 23.17 -11.59
N GLU A 60 -7.68 24.35 -11.10
CA GLU A 60 -6.43 25.03 -11.44
C GLU A 60 -5.36 24.82 -10.35
N ARG A 61 -5.49 23.78 -9.54
CA ARG A 61 -4.49 23.42 -8.52
C ARG A 61 -3.06 23.36 -9.08
N PRO A 62 -2.78 22.69 -10.23
CA PRO A 62 -1.44 22.66 -10.79
C PRO A 62 -0.87 24.05 -11.11
N ARG A 63 -1.73 25.01 -11.48
CA ARG A 63 -1.31 26.40 -11.77
C ARG A 63 -0.84 27.12 -10.51
N PHE A 64 -1.54 26.93 -9.39
CA PHE A 64 -1.19 27.54 -8.11
C PHE A 64 -0.03 26.82 -7.42
N GLU A 65 0.11 25.50 -7.56
CA GLU A 65 1.29 24.75 -7.10
C GLU A 65 2.55 25.22 -7.84
N ALA A 66 2.47 25.38 -9.16
CA ALA A 66 3.56 25.95 -9.95
C ALA A 66 3.93 27.37 -9.50
N LEU A 67 2.93 28.22 -9.20
CA LEU A 67 3.17 29.56 -8.67
C LEU A 67 3.82 29.53 -7.28
N ALA A 68 3.40 28.64 -6.39
CA ALA A 68 4.00 28.47 -5.06
C ALA A 68 5.49 28.06 -5.18
N ALA A 69 5.79 27.14 -6.08
CA ALA A 69 7.16 26.71 -6.37
C ALA A 69 8.01 27.85 -6.97
N GLU A 70 7.46 28.64 -7.91
CA GLU A 70 8.13 29.82 -8.48
C GLU A 70 8.46 30.89 -7.41
N LEU A 71 7.56 31.08 -6.45
CA LEU A 71 7.71 32.04 -5.35
C LEU A 71 8.54 31.51 -4.17
N GLY A 72 8.79 30.20 -4.10
CA GLY A 72 9.49 29.56 -2.98
C GLY A 72 8.70 29.59 -1.67
N ILE A 73 7.38 29.50 -1.73
CA ILE A 73 6.47 29.52 -0.56
C ILE A 73 5.78 28.15 -0.37
N PRO A 74 5.26 27.84 0.82
CA PRO A 74 4.49 26.61 1.04
C PRO A 74 3.28 26.52 0.12
N GLU A 75 2.92 25.31 -0.28
CA GLU A 75 1.70 25.07 -1.06
C GLU A 75 0.45 25.44 -0.25
N PRO A 76 -0.51 26.17 -0.84
CA PRO A 76 -1.76 26.47 -0.16
C PRO A 76 -2.65 25.22 -0.10
N GLY A 77 -3.65 25.23 0.78
CA GLY A 77 -4.74 24.26 0.71
C GLY A 77 -5.66 24.53 -0.49
N PHE A 78 -6.47 23.54 -0.86
CA PHE A 78 -7.43 23.69 -1.96
C PHE A 78 -8.79 23.14 -1.59
N VAL A 79 -9.84 23.77 -2.14
CA VAL A 79 -11.21 23.28 -2.05
C VAL A 79 -11.97 23.56 -3.34
N ASP A 80 -12.67 22.56 -3.86
CA ASP A 80 -13.55 22.73 -5.01
C ASP A 80 -14.90 23.30 -4.57
N LEU A 81 -15.09 24.61 -4.75
CA LEU A 81 -16.40 25.23 -4.57
C LEU A 81 -17.21 25.30 -5.86
N ARG A 82 -16.58 25.21 -7.02
CA ARG A 82 -17.24 25.44 -8.32
C ARG A 82 -18.02 24.22 -8.77
N ASP A 83 -17.36 23.09 -8.98
CA ASP A 83 -18.03 21.92 -9.56
C ASP A 83 -18.85 21.19 -8.48
N ARG A 84 -18.36 21.17 -7.23
CA ARG A 84 -19.10 20.58 -6.10
C ARG A 84 -20.28 21.43 -5.62
N ALA A 85 -20.33 22.75 -5.88
CA ALA A 85 -21.43 23.60 -5.40
C ALA A 85 -21.89 24.68 -6.38
N GLY A 86 -21.02 25.55 -6.89
CA GLY A 86 -21.37 26.72 -7.70
C GLY A 86 -22.11 26.41 -8.99
N TRP A 87 -21.81 25.29 -9.65
CA TRP A 87 -22.49 24.80 -10.85
C TRP A 87 -23.54 23.72 -10.56
N GLY A 88 -23.80 23.43 -9.28
CA GLY A 88 -24.80 22.45 -8.86
C GLY A 88 -26.21 23.03 -8.79
N GLU A 89 -27.18 22.15 -8.56
CA GLU A 89 -28.57 22.53 -8.29
C GLU A 89 -28.76 22.94 -6.81
N GLY A 90 -29.68 23.87 -6.57
CA GLY A 90 -30.05 24.33 -5.22
C GLY A 90 -29.22 25.52 -4.70
N PRO A 91 -29.35 25.86 -3.40
CA PRO A 91 -28.65 27.00 -2.83
C PRO A 91 -27.15 26.73 -2.68
N ALA A 92 -26.33 27.40 -3.50
CA ALA A 92 -24.89 27.18 -3.54
C ALA A 92 -24.16 27.62 -2.25
N ALA A 93 -24.53 28.76 -1.66
CA ALA A 93 -23.77 29.35 -0.56
C ALA A 93 -23.66 28.48 0.71
N PRO A 94 -24.73 27.83 1.22
CA PRO A 94 -24.62 26.89 2.35
C PRO A 94 -23.72 25.69 2.04
N LYS A 95 -23.81 25.16 0.81
CA LYS A 95 -22.97 24.04 0.38
C LYS A 95 -21.50 24.45 0.28
N MET A 96 -21.22 25.61 -0.32
CA MET A 96 -19.87 26.19 -0.38
C MET A 96 -19.27 26.40 1.02
N ALA A 97 -20.08 26.89 1.97
CA ALA A 97 -19.63 27.06 3.35
C ALA A 97 -19.28 25.73 4.02
N ALA A 98 -20.10 24.69 3.82
CA ALA A 98 -19.82 23.36 4.35
C ALA A 98 -18.54 22.76 3.75
N LEU A 99 -18.31 22.92 2.45
CA LEU A 99 -17.10 22.48 1.76
C LEU A 99 -15.85 23.21 2.27
N ALA A 100 -15.95 24.52 2.49
CA ALA A 100 -14.86 25.30 3.10
C ALA A 100 -14.55 24.86 4.54
N ALA A 101 -15.58 24.57 5.33
CA ALA A 101 -15.41 24.02 6.69
C ALA A 101 -14.80 22.62 6.68
N GLU A 102 -15.19 21.76 5.73
CA GLU A 102 -14.62 20.43 5.52
C GLU A 102 -13.12 20.52 5.20
N ALA A 103 -12.70 21.48 4.36
CA ALA A 103 -11.31 21.65 3.93
C ALA A 103 -10.33 22.00 5.06
N VAL A 104 -10.83 22.38 6.24
CA VAL A 104 -10.00 22.69 7.41
C VAL A 104 -10.04 21.63 8.49
N LEU A 105 -10.84 20.57 8.32
CA LEU A 105 -10.87 19.47 9.26
C LEU A 105 -9.48 18.82 9.32
N PRO A 106 -8.94 18.56 10.52
CA PRO A 106 -7.69 17.83 10.65
C PRO A 106 -7.92 16.42 10.10
N LEU A 107 -7.15 16.06 9.08
CA LEU A 107 -7.01 14.66 8.68
C LEU A 107 -6.10 14.00 9.70
N GLU A 108 -6.63 13.08 10.50
CA GLU A 108 -5.79 12.22 11.31
C GLU A 108 -5.02 11.32 10.35
N MET A 109 -3.70 11.52 10.27
CA MET A 109 -2.84 10.59 9.56
C MET A 109 -2.91 9.25 10.29
N GLY A 110 -3.38 8.22 9.58
CA GLY A 110 -3.40 6.87 10.11
C GLY A 110 -1.97 6.42 10.46
N ARG A 111 -1.87 5.51 11.42
CA ARG A 111 -0.57 4.96 11.81
C ARG A 111 -0.03 4.10 10.67
N ALA A 112 1.26 4.16 10.42
CA ALA A 112 1.95 3.32 9.45
C ALA A 112 3.27 2.79 10.01
N LEU A 113 3.82 1.79 9.33
CA LEU A 113 5.13 1.21 9.61
C LEU A 113 5.94 1.11 8.32
N ASP A 114 7.26 1.21 8.43
CA ASP A 114 8.15 1.02 7.30
C ASP A 114 8.38 -0.47 7.04
N VAL A 115 8.20 -0.89 5.80
CA VAL A 115 8.56 -2.21 5.28
C VAL A 115 9.77 -2.03 4.38
N VAL A 116 10.87 -2.71 4.71
CA VAL A 116 12.12 -2.63 3.94
C VAL A 116 12.27 -3.92 3.13
N SER A 117 12.57 -3.78 1.84
CA SER A 117 12.95 -4.89 0.97
C SER A 117 14.30 -4.57 0.34
N GLU A 118 15.28 -5.45 0.57
CA GLU A 118 16.62 -5.36 -0.01
C GLU A 118 16.69 -5.96 -1.42
N GLY A 119 15.60 -6.58 -1.88
CA GLY A 119 15.48 -7.18 -3.22
C GLY A 119 15.99 -8.62 -3.28
N THR A 120 15.98 -9.35 -2.16
CA THR A 120 16.22 -10.80 -2.17
C THR A 120 14.96 -11.54 -2.63
N CYS A 121 15.08 -12.32 -3.71
CA CYS A 121 13.92 -12.92 -4.38
C CYS A 121 14.10 -14.43 -4.56
N LEU A 122 13.16 -15.19 -4.00
CA LEU A 122 13.03 -16.62 -4.20
C LEU A 122 12.02 -16.90 -5.33
N ILE A 123 12.47 -17.52 -6.40
CA ILE A 123 11.61 -17.91 -7.53
C ILE A 123 11.36 -19.42 -7.49
N LEU A 124 10.09 -19.83 -7.57
CA LEU A 124 9.66 -21.21 -7.51
C LEU A 124 9.11 -21.65 -8.86
N GLY A 125 9.54 -22.80 -9.38
CA GLY A 125 8.94 -23.39 -10.59
C GLY A 125 9.96 -24.12 -11.46
N GLY A 126 9.56 -24.37 -12.72
CA GLY A 126 10.40 -25.04 -13.72
C GLY A 126 11.09 -24.07 -14.67
N SER A 127 11.02 -24.33 -15.98
CA SER A 127 11.68 -23.50 -17.01
C SER A 127 11.27 -22.02 -16.95
N ALA A 128 9.99 -21.73 -16.70
CA ALA A 128 9.49 -20.36 -16.55
C ALA A 128 10.16 -19.60 -15.39
N ALA A 129 10.53 -20.31 -14.31
CA ALA A 129 11.27 -19.72 -13.19
C ALA A 129 12.70 -19.35 -13.57
N VAL A 130 13.36 -20.18 -14.36
CA VAL A 130 14.71 -19.90 -14.89
C VAL A 130 14.69 -18.70 -15.84
N GLU A 131 13.70 -18.63 -16.73
CA GLU A 131 13.52 -17.49 -17.65
C GLU A 131 13.20 -16.19 -16.91
N ALA A 132 12.40 -16.24 -15.84
CA ALA A 132 12.13 -15.11 -14.97
C ALA A 132 13.38 -14.66 -14.20
N ALA A 133 14.17 -15.61 -13.69
CA ALA A 133 15.41 -15.33 -12.99
C ALA A 133 16.41 -14.57 -13.85
N ALA A 134 16.58 -14.98 -15.10
CA ALA A 134 17.47 -14.32 -16.06
C ALA A 134 17.06 -12.87 -16.38
N GLN A 135 15.78 -12.51 -16.19
CA GLN A 135 15.28 -11.14 -16.35
C GLN A 135 15.41 -10.30 -15.07
N LEU A 136 15.34 -10.95 -13.90
CA LEU A 136 15.34 -10.27 -12.59
C LEU A 136 16.74 -10.12 -11.98
N CYS A 137 17.71 -10.96 -12.37
CA CYS A 137 19.02 -11.01 -11.71
C CYS A 137 19.86 -9.73 -11.82
N ASP A 138 19.52 -8.82 -12.72
CA ASP A 138 20.20 -7.52 -12.84
C ASP A 138 19.66 -6.49 -11.83
N THR A 139 18.49 -6.74 -11.23
CA THR A 139 17.81 -5.85 -10.27
C THR A 139 17.68 -6.46 -8.87
N LEU A 140 17.51 -7.78 -8.78
CA LEU A 140 17.23 -8.53 -7.55
C LEU A 140 18.33 -9.58 -7.29
N ALA A 141 18.58 -9.88 -6.02
CA ALA A 141 19.37 -11.04 -5.62
C ALA A 141 18.49 -12.31 -5.72
N VAL A 142 18.62 -13.03 -6.83
CA VAL A 142 17.72 -14.12 -7.20
C VAL A 142 18.27 -15.49 -6.79
N THR A 143 17.43 -16.29 -6.14
CA THR A 143 17.60 -17.74 -5.97
C THR A 143 16.41 -18.46 -6.59
N VAL A 144 16.67 -19.48 -7.42
CA VAL A 144 15.63 -20.32 -8.02
C VAL A 144 15.60 -21.67 -7.32
N LEU A 145 14.43 -22.05 -6.80
CA LEU A 145 14.17 -23.40 -6.30
C LEU A 145 13.51 -24.24 -7.40
N LEU A 146 14.26 -25.21 -7.91
CA LEU A 146 13.84 -26.15 -8.96
C LEU A 146 13.53 -27.53 -8.36
N ASP A 147 12.66 -28.28 -9.03
CA ASP A 147 12.37 -29.69 -8.72
C ASP A 147 13.12 -30.68 -9.62
N ASP A 148 13.71 -30.21 -10.73
CA ASP A 148 14.47 -31.00 -11.70
C ASP A 148 15.86 -30.42 -11.95
N ALA A 149 16.88 -31.25 -11.73
CA ALA A 149 18.28 -30.94 -12.00
C ALA A 149 18.55 -30.60 -13.48
N ALA A 150 17.77 -31.15 -14.41
CA ALA A 150 17.95 -30.91 -15.84
C ALA A 150 17.60 -29.48 -16.26
N LEU A 151 16.87 -28.74 -15.42
CA LEU A 151 16.48 -27.35 -15.68
C LEU A 151 17.51 -26.33 -15.19
N VAL A 152 18.54 -26.76 -14.45
CA VAL A 152 19.58 -25.85 -13.97
C VAL A 152 20.32 -25.26 -15.17
N PRO A 153 20.29 -23.92 -15.37
CA PRO A 153 20.93 -23.28 -16.51
C PRO A 153 22.46 -23.34 -16.39
N GLU A 154 23.18 -22.86 -17.41
CA GLU A 154 24.62 -22.55 -17.29
C GLU A 154 24.85 -21.11 -16.80
N ASP A 155 23.85 -20.22 -16.90
CA ASP A 155 23.94 -18.83 -16.44
C ASP A 155 24.20 -18.80 -14.92
N ARG A 156 25.25 -18.08 -14.48
CA ARG A 156 25.72 -17.99 -13.08
C ARG A 156 25.44 -16.63 -12.43
N ARG A 157 24.63 -15.78 -13.05
CA ARG A 157 24.24 -14.48 -12.46
C ARG A 157 23.25 -14.60 -11.29
N PHE A 158 22.63 -15.76 -11.13
CA PHE A 158 21.70 -16.08 -10.05
C PHE A 158 21.93 -17.51 -9.57
N ASP A 159 21.48 -17.79 -8.35
CA ASP A 159 21.63 -19.10 -7.72
C ASP A 159 20.49 -20.04 -8.12
N CYS A 160 20.80 -21.34 -8.24
CA CYS A 160 19.82 -22.40 -8.46
C CYS A 160 20.07 -23.51 -7.43
N VAL A 161 19.01 -23.90 -6.75
CA VAL A 161 19.01 -25.01 -5.78
C VAL A 161 17.89 -25.99 -6.13
N LEU A 162 18.09 -27.25 -5.78
CA LEU A 162 17.04 -28.26 -5.87
C LEU A 162 16.42 -28.47 -4.50
N GLY A 163 15.13 -28.76 -4.44
CA GLY A 163 14.48 -29.13 -3.19
C GLY A 163 12.97 -29.04 -3.26
N GLN A 164 12.33 -29.24 -2.12
CA GLN A 164 10.88 -29.19 -1.97
C GLN A 164 10.52 -28.15 -0.92
N LEU A 165 9.84 -27.09 -1.33
CA LEU A 165 9.30 -26.11 -0.40
C LEU A 165 8.20 -26.76 0.45
N ARG A 166 8.38 -26.75 1.77
CA ARG A 166 7.44 -27.36 2.73
C ARG A 166 6.55 -26.35 3.41
N GLN A 167 7.10 -25.19 3.71
CA GLN A 167 6.42 -24.15 4.46
C GLN A 167 6.95 -22.79 4.03
N ALA A 168 6.05 -21.81 3.97
CA ALA A 168 6.38 -20.40 3.82
C ALA A 168 5.55 -19.60 4.82
N SER A 169 6.14 -18.57 5.42
CA SER A 169 5.48 -17.64 6.34
C SER A 169 6.04 -16.23 6.16
N GLY A 170 5.35 -15.23 6.69
CA GLY A 170 5.77 -13.83 6.57
C GLY A 170 5.06 -13.05 5.45
N ALA A 171 5.69 -11.96 5.04
CA ALA A 171 5.22 -11.02 4.02
C ALA A 171 6.44 -10.29 3.41
N LEU A 172 6.21 -9.36 2.48
CA LEU A 172 7.23 -8.53 1.85
C LEU A 172 8.32 -8.07 2.85
N GLY A 173 9.58 -8.34 2.52
CA GLY A 173 10.75 -7.97 3.32
C GLY A 173 11.09 -8.93 4.47
N ALA A 174 10.25 -9.93 4.73
CA ALA A 174 10.42 -10.84 5.87
C ALA A 174 9.74 -12.20 5.61
N PHE A 175 9.94 -12.81 4.45
CA PHE A 175 9.53 -14.21 4.26
C PHE A 175 10.54 -15.17 4.86
N GLU A 176 10.03 -16.17 5.57
CA GLU A 176 10.78 -17.34 6.00
C GLU A 176 10.24 -18.57 5.28
N VAL A 177 11.14 -19.35 4.67
CA VAL A 177 10.81 -20.59 3.97
C VAL A 177 11.55 -21.78 4.56
N LYS A 178 10.90 -22.94 4.55
CA LYS A 178 11.48 -24.23 4.91
C LYS A 178 11.52 -25.17 3.71
N ILE A 179 12.70 -25.67 3.39
CA ILE A 179 12.97 -26.51 2.22
C ILE A 179 13.48 -27.88 2.69
N ASP A 180 12.84 -28.94 2.19
CA ASP A 180 13.30 -30.33 2.36
C ASP A 180 14.05 -30.80 1.11
N ALA A 181 14.86 -31.85 1.24
CA ALA A 181 15.72 -32.38 0.19
C ALA A 181 16.53 -31.31 -0.55
N LEU A 182 16.97 -30.26 0.18
CA LEU A 182 17.75 -29.16 -0.39
C LEU A 182 19.08 -29.70 -0.90
N GLN A 183 19.40 -29.40 -2.15
CA GLN A 183 20.67 -29.71 -2.76
C GLN A 183 21.23 -28.47 -3.45
N GLN A 184 22.49 -28.16 -3.14
CA GLN A 184 23.21 -27.03 -3.73
C GLN A 184 24.07 -27.50 -4.89
N LEU A 185 24.24 -26.63 -5.87
CA LEU A 185 25.08 -26.89 -7.02
C LEU A 185 26.55 -27.05 -6.61
N VAL A 186 27.21 -28.10 -7.12
CA VAL A 186 28.66 -28.27 -7.02
C VAL A 186 29.27 -27.93 -8.39
N PRO A 187 29.96 -26.78 -8.54
CA PRO A 187 30.40 -26.29 -9.85
C PRO A 187 31.60 -27.03 -10.46
N GLY A 188 32.22 -27.96 -9.74
CA GLY A 188 33.41 -28.69 -10.18
C GLY A 188 33.10 -30.11 -10.64
N GLY A 189 33.86 -30.62 -11.62
CA GLY A 189 33.71 -31.99 -12.13
C GLY A 189 33.97 -32.08 -13.64
N ARG A 190 34.01 -33.30 -14.19
CA ARG A 190 33.87 -33.51 -15.65
C ARG A 190 32.46 -34.02 -15.92
N GLY A 191 31.71 -33.35 -16.78
CA GLY A 191 30.35 -33.75 -17.16
C GLY A 191 29.33 -32.66 -16.84
N GLY A 192 28.08 -33.06 -16.60
CA GLY A 192 27.03 -32.17 -16.11
C GLY A 192 27.29 -31.72 -14.68
N PHE A 193 26.40 -30.87 -14.15
CA PHE A 193 26.49 -30.40 -12.78
C PHE A 193 26.25 -31.53 -11.76
N ASP A 194 27.09 -31.58 -10.73
CA ASP A 194 26.86 -32.39 -9.53
C ASP A 194 26.13 -31.54 -8.47
N PHE A 195 25.53 -32.22 -7.50
CA PHE A 195 24.79 -31.59 -6.40
C PHE A 195 25.23 -32.16 -5.06
N THR A 196 25.09 -31.36 -3.99
CA THR A 196 25.31 -31.85 -2.63
C THR A 196 24.30 -32.94 -2.27
N ALA A 197 24.59 -33.73 -1.23
CA ALA A 197 23.59 -34.64 -0.67
C ALA A 197 22.33 -33.88 -0.22
N PRO A 198 21.13 -34.45 -0.36
CA PRO A 198 19.88 -33.80 0.05
C PRO A 198 19.85 -33.57 1.56
N GLN A 199 19.45 -32.36 1.96
CA GLN A 199 19.31 -31.95 3.35
C GLN A 199 17.88 -31.51 3.64
N ASP A 200 17.29 -32.07 4.69
CA ASP A 200 15.93 -31.71 5.13
C ASP A 200 15.93 -30.55 6.12
N GLY A 201 14.83 -29.78 6.10
CA GLY A 201 14.57 -28.71 7.06
C GLY A 201 15.47 -27.48 6.95
N ALA A 202 16.02 -27.21 5.78
CA ALA A 202 16.78 -25.99 5.54
C ALA A 202 15.87 -24.75 5.68
N LEU A 203 16.34 -23.74 6.39
CA LEU A 203 15.66 -22.45 6.55
C LEU A 203 16.33 -21.42 5.65
N SER A 204 15.53 -20.60 4.98
CA SER A 204 15.99 -19.47 4.18
C SER A 204 15.05 -18.28 4.34
N GLU A 205 15.61 -17.08 4.24
CA GLU A 205 14.87 -15.83 4.27
C GLU A 205 14.92 -15.17 2.88
N CYS A 206 13.88 -14.42 2.54
CA CYS A 206 13.83 -13.58 1.34
C CYS A 206 12.80 -12.45 1.50
N ASP A 207 12.93 -11.41 0.70
CA ASP A 207 11.99 -10.29 0.70
C ASP A 207 10.78 -10.57 -0.17
N ILE A 208 10.99 -11.28 -1.29
CA ILE A 208 10.01 -11.50 -2.35
C ILE A 208 9.97 -13.00 -2.68
N ILE A 209 8.75 -13.54 -2.87
CA ILE A 209 8.53 -14.87 -3.44
C ILE A 209 7.80 -14.72 -4.77
N LEU A 210 8.40 -15.21 -5.85
CA LEU A 210 7.77 -15.33 -7.16
C LEU A 210 7.41 -16.80 -7.43
N ASP A 211 6.13 -17.14 -7.31
CA ASP A 211 5.60 -18.48 -7.49
C ASP A 211 5.09 -18.71 -8.92
N LEU A 212 5.87 -19.48 -9.67
CA LEU A 212 5.59 -19.93 -11.03
C LEU A 212 5.42 -21.45 -11.09
N THR A 213 5.04 -22.08 -9.97
CA THR A 213 4.82 -23.54 -9.90
C THR A 213 3.56 -23.98 -10.63
N GLY A 214 2.57 -23.08 -10.77
CA GLY A 214 1.23 -23.43 -11.26
C GLY A 214 0.39 -24.25 -10.28
N GLY A 215 0.94 -24.62 -9.12
CA GLY A 215 0.30 -25.45 -8.09
C GLY A 215 -0.61 -24.67 -7.14
N THR A 216 -0.95 -25.27 -5.99
CA THR A 216 -1.71 -24.59 -4.93
C THR A 216 -0.91 -23.40 -4.37
N PRO A 217 -1.53 -22.21 -4.19
CA PRO A 217 -0.83 -21.08 -3.59
C PRO A 217 -0.30 -21.38 -2.19
N LEU A 218 0.85 -20.78 -1.84
CA LEU A 218 1.50 -20.98 -0.54
C LEU A 218 0.74 -20.34 0.62
N PHE A 219 -0.03 -19.30 0.33
CA PHE A 219 -0.76 -18.50 1.32
C PHE A 219 -2.26 -18.45 0.99
N PRO A 220 -3.13 -18.37 2.00
CA PRO A 220 -4.54 -18.06 1.78
C PRO A 220 -4.69 -16.60 1.31
N ALA A 221 -5.69 -16.35 0.46
CA ALA A 221 -5.88 -15.06 -0.22
C ALA A 221 -4.56 -14.53 -0.80
N PRO A 222 -3.93 -15.27 -1.73
CA PRO A 222 -2.59 -14.99 -2.22
C PRO A 222 -2.46 -13.58 -2.83
N GLU A 223 -3.53 -13.07 -3.43
CA GLU A 223 -3.61 -11.72 -3.99
C GLU A 223 -3.50 -10.59 -2.94
N LYS A 224 -3.59 -10.92 -1.65
CA LYS A 224 -3.46 -9.99 -0.52
C LYS A 224 -2.15 -10.14 0.24
N ARG A 225 -1.29 -11.06 -0.19
CA ARG A 225 0.03 -11.28 0.41
C ARG A 225 1.06 -10.41 -0.30
N GLU A 226 1.31 -9.23 0.26
CA GLU A 226 2.38 -8.35 -0.25
C GLU A 226 3.70 -9.11 -0.35
N GLY A 227 4.42 -8.93 -1.46
CA GLY A 227 5.68 -9.62 -1.73
C GLY A 227 5.56 -11.07 -2.24
N TYR A 228 4.37 -11.67 -2.21
CA TYR A 228 4.12 -12.97 -2.84
C TYR A 228 3.40 -12.77 -4.17
N LEU A 229 4.14 -12.96 -5.25
CA LEU A 229 3.65 -12.81 -6.61
C LEU A 229 3.45 -14.18 -7.22
N ARG A 230 2.26 -14.43 -7.79
CA ARG A 230 1.93 -15.71 -8.40
C ARG A 230 1.44 -15.51 -9.82
N ALA A 231 1.97 -16.30 -10.74
CA ALA A 231 1.50 -16.34 -12.12
C ALA A 231 1.35 -17.79 -12.61
N ASP A 232 0.51 -17.97 -13.63
CA ASP A 232 0.41 -19.26 -14.32
C ASP A 232 1.61 -19.41 -15.26
N PRO A 233 2.51 -20.39 -15.05
CA PRO A 233 3.70 -20.57 -15.87
C PRO A 233 3.37 -20.86 -17.35
N SER A 234 2.16 -21.34 -17.65
CA SER A 234 1.71 -21.58 -19.02
C SER A 234 1.20 -20.31 -19.73
N HIS A 235 0.99 -19.22 -18.99
CA HIS A 235 0.46 -17.97 -19.52
C HIS A 235 1.49 -16.83 -19.47
N ALA A 236 2.29 -16.73 -20.53
CA ALA A 236 3.41 -15.79 -20.65
C ALA A 236 3.07 -14.33 -20.26
N PRO A 237 1.91 -13.74 -20.61
CA PRO A 237 1.56 -12.39 -20.16
C PRO A 237 1.44 -12.25 -18.63
N SER A 238 0.96 -13.27 -17.93
CA SER A 238 0.91 -13.23 -16.45
C SER A 238 2.30 -13.33 -15.83
N VAL A 239 3.18 -14.16 -16.39
CA VAL A 239 4.58 -14.28 -15.94
C VAL A 239 5.30 -12.96 -16.14
N ALA A 240 5.17 -12.35 -17.32
CA ALA A 240 5.78 -11.06 -17.63
C ALA A 240 5.31 -9.95 -16.67
N ARG A 241 4.01 -9.93 -16.33
CA ARG A 241 3.49 -8.98 -15.34
C ARG A 241 4.04 -9.24 -13.94
N ALA A 242 4.08 -10.49 -13.48
CA ALA A 242 4.64 -10.83 -12.17
C ALA A 242 6.14 -10.51 -12.06
N VAL A 243 6.91 -10.75 -13.14
CA VAL A 243 8.32 -10.34 -13.23
C VAL A 243 8.47 -8.83 -13.16
N PHE A 244 7.66 -8.07 -13.91
CA PHE A 244 7.67 -6.62 -13.85
C PHE A 244 7.34 -6.11 -12.44
N GLU A 245 6.30 -6.65 -11.80
CA GLU A 245 5.92 -6.28 -10.43
C GLU A 245 7.04 -6.59 -9.43
N ALA A 246 7.68 -7.77 -9.50
CA ALA A 246 8.78 -8.16 -8.63
C ALA A 246 9.95 -7.16 -8.66
N ALA A 247 10.31 -6.68 -9.86
CA ALA A 247 11.40 -5.73 -10.04
C ALA A 247 11.17 -4.37 -9.34
N HIS A 248 9.92 -4.04 -9.00
CA HIS A 248 9.55 -2.78 -8.34
C HIS A 248 9.36 -2.93 -6.81
N LEU A 249 9.59 -4.12 -6.26
CA LEU A 249 9.44 -4.40 -4.83
C LEU A 249 10.76 -4.21 -4.05
N VAL A 250 11.57 -3.21 -4.41
CA VAL A 250 12.84 -2.88 -3.74
C VAL A 250 12.77 -1.48 -3.14
N GLY A 251 13.23 -1.35 -1.89
CA GLY A 251 13.27 -0.09 -1.17
C GLY A 251 12.44 -0.09 0.11
N THR A 252 12.06 1.10 0.56
CA THR A 252 11.25 1.31 1.76
C THR A 252 9.83 1.67 1.37
N PHE A 253 8.89 0.88 1.86
CA PHE A 253 7.46 1.05 1.64
C PHE A 253 6.79 1.45 2.95
N GLU A 254 5.82 2.35 2.88
CA GLU A 254 4.99 2.69 4.03
C GLU A 254 3.76 1.78 4.03
N LYS A 255 3.58 1.00 5.10
CA LYS A 255 2.44 0.11 5.29
C LYS A 255 1.48 0.65 6.36
N PRO A 256 0.22 0.97 6.01
CA PRO A 256 -0.78 1.39 6.99
C PRO A 256 -1.15 0.32 8.01
N LEU A 257 -1.32 0.75 9.26
CA LEU A 257 -1.86 -0.06 10.35
C LEU A 257 -3.38 0.02 10.38
N HIS A 258 -4.04 -0.80 9.56
CA HIS A 258 -5.50 -0.79 9.38
C HIS A 258 -6.32 -1.21 10.60
N ILE A 259 -5.70 -1.85 11.61
CA ILE A 259 -6.42 -2.46 12.73
C ILE A 259 -5.80 -2.00 14.05
N ARG A 260 -6.65 -1.62 14.99
CA ARG A 260 -6.29 -1.43 16.39
C ARG A 260 -6.91 -2.52 17.25
N LEU A 261 -6.08 -3.25 17.97
CA LEU A 261 -6.48 -4.22 18.99
C LEU A 261 -6.30 -3.63 20.39
N GLU A 262 -7.37 -3.57 21.17
CA GLU A 262 -7.32 -3.28 22.60
C GLU A 262 -7.40 -4.58 23.40
N THR A 263 -6.25 -5.05 23.89
CA THR A 263 -6.13 -6.37 24.52
C THR A 263 -6.98 -6.49 25.79
N SER A 264 -7.16 -5.40 26.55
CA SER A 264 -7.98 -5.40 27.76
C SER A 264 -9.47 -5.66 27.48
N LEU A 265 -9.94 -5.29 26.29
CA LEU A 265 -11.31 -5.54 25.83
C LEU A 265 -11.46 -6.91 25.15
N CYS A 266 -10.34 -7.56 24.80
CA CYS A 266 -10.39 -8.88 24.18
C CYS A 266 -10.93 -9.90 25.18
N ALA A 267 -11.84 -10.74 24.71
CA ALA A 267 -12.46 -11.79 25.50
C ALA A 267 -12.17 -13.19 24.94
N HIS A 268 -11.21 -13.28 24.00
CA HIS A 268 -10.77 -14.54 23.42
C HIS A 268 -10.28 -15.49 24.53
N SER A 269 -10.69 -16.75 24.47
CA SER A 269 -10.40 -17.77 25.50
C SER A 269 -11.06 -17.49 26.87
N ARG A 270 -10.92 -16.29 27.43
CA ARG A 270 -11.42 -15.90 28.77
C ARG A 270 -12.94 -15.93 28.91
N ALA A 271 -13.70 -15.54 27.88
CA ALA A 271 -15.17 -15.58 27.95
C ALA A 271 -15.77 -16.95 27.62
N GLU A 272 -14.95 -17.89 27.12
CA GLU A 272 -15.38 -19.23 26.68
C GLU A 272 -16.54 -19.22 25.66
N GLN A 273 -16.74 -18.09 24.97
CA GLN A 273 -17.77 -17.94 23.93
C GLN A 273 -17.16 -18.15 22.54
N PRO A 274 -17.76 -18.99 21.67
CA PRO A 274 -17.27 -19.20 20.30
C PRO A 274 -17.11 -17.89 19.50
N ALA A 275 -18.01 -16.92 19.73
CA ALA A 275 -17.98 -15.63 19.06
C ALA A 275 -16.70 -14.82 19.33
N CYS A 276 -16.05 -15.02 20.48
CA CYS A 276 -14.81 -14.34 20.84
C CYS A 276 -13.57 -14.87 20.07
N SER A 277 -13.77 -15.86 19.20
CA SER A 277 -12.76 -16.42 18.30
C SER A 277 -13.11 -16.21 16.82
N ASN A 278 -14.21 -15.52 16.50
CA ASN A 278 -14.65 -15.30 15.10
C ASN A 278 -13.61 -14.56 14.26
N CYS A 279 -12.83 -13.65 14.86
CA CYS A 279 -11.79 -12.90 14.16
C CYS A 279 -10.70 -13.81 13.57
N LEU A 280 -10.38 -14.93 14.24
CA LEU A 280 -9.42 -15.93 13.75
C LEU A 280 -9.93 -16.60 12.47
N ASN A 281 -11.22 -16.94 12.45
CA ASN A 281 -11.82 -17.70 11.36
C ASN A 281 -12.13 -16.84 10.13
N VAL A 282 -12.43 -15.55 10.33
CA VAL A 282 -12.81 -14.63 9.24
C VAL A 282 -11.60 -13.98 8.56
N CYS A 283 -10.41 -14.07 9.16
CA CYS A 283 -9.21 -13.42 8.62
C CYS A 283 -8.74 -14.14 7.34
N PRO A 284 -8.86 -13.54 6.14
CA PRO A 284 -8.56 -14.24 4.90
C PRO A 284 -7.05 -14.47 4.70
N THR A 285 -6.20 -13.62 5.29
CA THR A 285 -4.73 -13.74 5.19
C THR A 285 -4.12 -14.54 6.34
N GLY A 286 -4.90 -14.93 7.35
CA GLY A 286 -4.36 -15.56 8.55
C GLY A 286 -3.48 -14.65 9.40
N ALA A 287 -3.65 -13.33 9.32
CA ALA A 287 -2.92 -12.34 10.13
C ALA A 287 -3.19 -12.44 11.64
N ILE A 288 -4.24 -13.13 12.05
CA ILE A 288 -4.69 -13.17 13.45
C ILE A 288 -4.39 -14.55 14.03
N THR A 289 -3.70 -14.59 15.17
CA THR A 289 -3.35 -15.81 15.90
C THR A 289 -3.83 -15.73 17.35
N SER A 290 -4.02 -16.89 17.98
CA SER A 290 -4.33 -16.96 19.41
C SER A 290 -3.07 -16.69 20.22
N ALA A 291 -3.18 -15.84 21.24
CA ALA A 291 -2.10 -15.44 22.14
C ALA A 291 -2.56 -15.56 23.61
N GLY A 292 -3.14 -16.70 23.99
CA GLY A 292 -3.65 -16.94 25.34
C GLY A 292 -5.06 -16.35 25.54
N GLU A 293 -5.22 -15.39 26.43
CA GLU A 293 -6.51 -14.73 26.72
C GLU A 293 -6.84 -13.56 25.78
N HIS A 294 -6.02 -13.34 24.77
CA HIS A 294 -6.27 -12.40 23.69
C HIS A 294 -5.79 -12.99 22.36
N VAL A 295 -6.08 -12.29 21.27
CA VAL A 295 -5.47 -12.59 19.96
C VAL A 295 -4.26 -11.70 19.74
N ALA A 296 -3.40 -12.07 18.79
CA ALA A 296 -2.37 -11.22 18.23
C ALA A 296 -2.71 -10.94 16.76
N VAL A 297 -2.39 -9.74 16.28
CA VAL A 297 -2.54 -9.36 14.88
C VAL A 297 -1.16 -9.04 14.35
N ASP A 298 -0.73 -9.77 13.32
CA ASP A 298 0.50 -9.47 12.60
C ASP A 298 0.22 -8.34 11.59
N PRO A 299 0.78 -7.14 11.80
CA PRO A 299 0.55 -6.01 10.89
C PRO A 299 1.20 -6.22 9.52
N MET A 300 2.26 -7.02 9.41
CA MET A 300 2.91 -7.32 8.14
C MET A 300 2.03 -8.20 7.24
N ILE A 301 1.22 -9.07 7.84
CA ILE A 301 0.29 -9.97 7.13
C ILE A 301 -1.11 -9.37 6.95
N CYS A 302 -1.45 -8.37 7.76
CA CYS A 302 -2.74 -7.70 7.66
C CYS A 302 -2.90 -7.00 6.31
N ALA A 303 -3.99 -7.29 5.61
CA ALA A 303 -4.35 -6.67 4.34
C ALA A 303 -5.51 -5.66 4.45
N GLY A 304 -5.83 -5.23 5.68
CA GLY A 304 -6.82 -4.16 5.89
C GLY A 304 -8.25 -4.46 5.44
N CYS A 305 -8.71 -5.72 5.39
CA CYS A 305 -10.07 -6.01 4.89
C CYS A 305 -11.21 -5.70 5.89
N GLY A 306 -10.91 -5.36 7.15
CA GLY A 306 -11.87 -4.96 8.17
C GLY A 306 -12.81 -6.07 8.71
N SER A 307 -12.76 -7.29 8.18
CA SER A 307 -13.69 -8.37 8.54
C SER A 307 -13.63 -8.76 10.01
N CYS A 308 -12.44 -8.72 10.63
CA CYS A 308 -12.25 -9.03 12.04
C CYS A 308 -12.91 -8.01 12.97
N SER A 309 -12.93 -6.73 12.59
CA SER A 309 -13.59 -5.68 13.37
C SER A 309 -15.11 -5.84 13.33
N ALA A 310 -15.67 -6.15 12.17
CA ALA A 310 -17.11 -6.33 11.99
C ALA A 310 -17.70 -7.49 12.83
N VAL A 311 -16.91 -8.50 13.16
CA VAL A 311 -17.36 -9.69 13.91
C VAL A 311 -16.95 -9.68 15.38
N CYS A 312 -16.28 -8.63 15.88
CA CYS A 312 -15.77 -8.57 17.26
C CYS A 312 -16.86 -8.06 18.22
N PRO A 313 -17.48 -8.91 19.06
CA PRO A 313 -18.60 -8.51 19.89
C PRO A 313 -18.20 -7.57 21.04
N SER A 314 -16.97 -7.68 21.53
CA SER A 314 -16.47 -6.84 22.63
C SER A 314 -15.91 -5.50 22.17
N GLY A 315 -15.85 -5.25 20.85
CA GLY A 315 -15.21 -4.06 20.29
C GLY A 315 -13.70 -4.01 20.50
N ALA A 316 -13.06 -5.14 20.85
CA ALA A 316 -11.61 -5.20 21.04
C ALA A 316 -10.82 -4.91 19.76
N ILE A 317 -11.41 -5.22 18.59
CA ILE A 317 -10.81 -4.96 17.28
C ILE A 317 -11.59 -3.84 16.61
N SER A 318 -10.90 -2.73 16.34
CA SER A 318 -11.43 -1.59 15.59
C SER A 318 -10.69 -1.40 14.28
N TYR A 319 -11.41 -0.99 13.24
CA TYR A 319 -10.84 -0.62 11.96
C TYR A 319 -10.35 0.82 12.03
N ASP A 320 -9.06 1.00 11.83
CA ASP A 320 -8.30 2.24 11.95
C ASP A 320 -7.69 2.55 10.58
N ALA A 321 -8.55 2.71 9.56
CA ALA A 321 -8.07 3.08 8.23
C ALA A 321 -7.59 4.54 8.25
N PRO A 322 -6.37 4.82 7.73
CA PRO A 322 -6.08 6.17 7.27
C PRO A 322 -7.11 6.59 6.20
N PRO A 323 -7.47 7.88 6.12
CA PRO A 323 -8.40 8.41 5.13
C PRO A 323 -7.97 8.19 3.69
#